data_AF-A0A850PKH7-F1
#
_entry.id   AF-A0A850PKH7-F1
#
_cell.length_a   1.000
_cell.length_b   1.000
_cell.length_c   1.000
_cell.angle_alpha   90.00
_cell.angle_beta   90.00
_cell.angle_gamma   90.00
#
_symmetry.space_group_name_H-M   'P 1'
#
loop_
_entity.id
_entity.type
_entity.pdbx_description
1 polymer ?
#
loop_
_entity_poly.entity_id
_entity_poly.type
_entity_poly.pdbx_seq_one_letter_code
_entity_poly.pdbx_strand_id
1 'polypeptide(L)' 'MEQTQQSSAHQECPDCHALTADLAAHKQWHSRLVHDIATAVDRDAKRRVGTQ' A
#
# COMPACT_ATOMS: atom_id res chain seq x y z
N MET A 1 -19.82 28.53 1.89
CA MET A 1 -18.94 27.41 1.55
C MET A 1 -17.51 27.91 1.69
N GLU A 2 -16.58 27.00 2.05
CA GLU A 2 -15.13 27.13 1.82
C GLU A 2 -14.42 28.22 2.66
N GLN A 3 -13.50 27.87 3.55
CA GLN A 3 -12.12 27.58 3.15
C GLN A 3 -11.44 26.68 4.19
N THR A 4 -11.34 25.40 3.88
CA THR A 4 -10.46 24.47 4.60
C THR A 4 -9.03 24.83 4.24
N GLN A 5 -8.42 25.61 5.13
CA GLN A 5 -7.01 25.59 5.51
C GLN A 5 -6.12 24.70 4.61
N GLN A 6 -5.56 25.32 3.58
CA GLN A 6 -4.27 25.01 2.94
C GLN A 6 -3.89 23.52 2.99
N SER A 7 -4.49 22.74 2.10
CA SER A 7 -4.10 21.38 1.81
C SER A 7 -2.63 21.35 1.39
N SER A 8 -1.73 20.99 2.32
CA SER A 8 -0.47 20.34 1.94
C SER A 8 -0.86 19.27 0.93
N ALA A 9 -0.46 19.42 -0.34
CA ALA A 9 -1.03 18.72 -1.50
C ALA A 9 -0.95 17.20 -1.35
N HIS A 10 -1.86 16.60 -0.59
CA HIS A 10 -1.97 15.16 -0.44
C HIS A 10 -2.55 14.64 -1.74
N GLN A 11 -1.72 13.91 -2.48
CA GLN A 11 -2.09 13.28 -3.72
C GLN A 11 -2.77 11.96 -3.39
N GLU A 12 -3.92 11.70 -4.01
CA GLU A 12 -4.58 10.41 -3.92
C GLU A 12 -3.89 9.41 -4.84
N CYS A 13 -3.61 8.21 -4.32
CA CYS A 13 -3.12 7.11 -5.13
C CYS A 13 -4.27 6.43 -5.88
N PRO A 14 -4.24 6.30 -7.23
CA PRO A 14 -5.36 5.73 -7.99
C PRO A 14 -5.52 4.21 -7.84
N ASP A 15 -4.53 3.52 -7.28
CA ASP A 15 -4.53 2.06 -7.14
C ASP A 15 -5.16 1.61 -5.79
N CYS A 16 -4.94 2.39 -4.74
CA CYS A 16 -5.36 2.06 -3.38
C CYS A 16 -6.14 3.18 -2.67
N HIS A 17 -6.37 4.31 -3.34
CA HIS A 17 -7.05 5.51 -2.83
C HIS A 17 -6.48 6.08 -1.52
N ALA A 18 -5.22 5.76 -1.21
CA ALA A 18 -4.54 6.35 -0.06
C ALA A 18 -4.14 7.80 -0.35
N LEU A 19 -4.46 8.71 0.57
CA LEU A 19 -3.97 10.09 0.56
C LEU A 19 -2.53 10.12 1.07
N THR A 20 -1.60 10.57 0.24
CA THR A 20 -0.18 10.63 0.58
C THR A 20 0.42 11.99 0.23
N ALA A 21 1.36 12.46 1.04
CA ALA A 21 2.11 13.67 0.75
C ALA A 21 3.11 13.50 -0.42
N ASP A 22 3.56 12.26 -0.67
CA ASP A 22 4.46 11.93 -1.78
C ASP A 22 3.94 10.68 -2.52
N LEU A 23 3.37 10.89 -3.71
CA LEU A 23 2.80 9.79 -4.50
C LEU A 23 3.88 8.89 -5.12
N ALA A 24 5.07 9.43 -5.42
CA ALA A 24 6.13 8.67 -6.09
C ALA A 24 6.76 7.64 -5.14
N ALA A 25 7.13 8.06 -3.94
CA ALA A 25 7.58 7.22 -2.85
C ALA A 25 6.46 6.24 -2.45
N HIS A 26 5.21 6.70 -2.35
CA HIS A 26 4.08 5.81 -2.06
C HIS A 26 3.98 4.68 -3.10
N LYS A 27 4.06 4.98 -4.40
CA LYS A 27 4.02 3.95 -5.46
C LYS A 27 5.16 2.94 -5.35
N GLN A 28 6.37 3.38 -5.00
CA GLN A 28 7.52 2.49 -4.78
C GLN A 28 7.31 1.57 -3.56
N TRP A 29 6.82 2.12 -2.46
CA TRP A 29 6.47 1.36 -1.26
C TRP A 29 5.31 0.39 -1.51
N HIS A 30 4.33 0.79 -2.33
CA HIS A 30 3.15 -0.02 -2.61
C HIS A 30 3.51 -1.34 -3.32
N SER A 31 4.31 -1.26 -4.38
CA SER A 31 4.77 -2.46 -5.11
C SER A 31 5.56 -3.40 -4.20
N ARG A 32 6.46 -2.86 -3.36
CA ARG A 32 7.26 -3.66 -2.44
C ARG A 32 6.40 -4.33 -1.36
N LEU A 33 5.47 -3.59 -0.76
CA LEU A 33 4.61 -4.09 0.31
C LEU A 33 3.72 -5.23 -0.19
N VAL A 34 3.07 -5.05 -1.35
CA VAL A 34 2.22 -6.09 -1.95
C VAL A 34 3.02 -7.36 -2.23
N HIS A 35 4.24 -7.22 -2.77
CA HIS A 35 5.10 -8.38 -3.04
C HIS A 35 5.53 -9.11 -1.76
N ASP A 36 5.87 -8.37 -0.70
CA ASP A 36 6.28 -8.94 0.59
C ASP A 36 5.13 -9.72 1.24
N ILE A 37 3.92 -9.14 1.25
CA ILE A 37 2.71 -9.80 1.74
C ILE A 37 2.42 -11.06 0.94
N ALA A 38 2.46 -10.99 -0.40
CA ALA A 38 2.23 -12.16 -1.25
C ALA A 38 3.24 -13.29 -0.97
N THR A 39 4.52 -12.94 -0.77
CA THR A 39 5.58 -13.90 -0.45
C THR A 39 5.39 -14.51 0.95
N ALA A 40 5.01 -13.70 1.93
CA ALA A 40 4.74 -14.16 3.29
C ALA A 40 3.56 -15.12 3.33
N VAL A 41 2.48 -14.80 2.60
CA VAL A 41 1.29 -15.66 2.46
C VAL A 41 1.62 -16.95 1.72
N ASP A 42 2.36 -16.90 0.61
CA ASP A 42 2.80 -18.12 -0.11
C ASP A 42 3.58 -19.05 0.81
N ARG A 43 4.56 -18.51 1.56
CA ARG A 43 5.35 -19.26 2.54
C ARG A 43 4.50 -19.84 3.66
N ASP A 44 3.51 -19.11 4.14
CA ASP A 44 2.59 -19.58 5.17
C ASP A 44 1.69 -20.70 4.64
N ALA A 45 1.09 -20.51 3.46
CA ALA A 45 0.26 -21.51 2.79
C ALA A 45 1.03 -22.81 2.55
N LYS A 46 2.29 -22.71 2.10
CA LYS A 46 3.17 -23.88 1.91
C LYS A 46 3.47 -24.62 3.21
N ARG A 47 3.67 -23.89 4.32
CA ARG A 47 3.86 -24.49 5.65
C ARG A 47 2.61 -25.22 6.14
N ARG A 48 1.43 -24.65 5.93
CA ARG A 48 0.16 -25.27 6.30
C ARG A 48 -0.14 -26.54 5.49
N VAL A 49 0.24 -26.59 4.22
CA VAL A 49 0.10 -27.80 3.38
C VAL A 49 1.00 -28.94 3.88
N GLY A 50 2.21 -28.65 4.36
CA GLY A 50 3.13 -29.66 4.89
C GLY A 50 2.84 -30.15 6.32
N THR A 51 1.80 -29.62 6.97
CA THR A 51 1.42 -29.95 8.36
C THR A 51 0.06 -30.68 8.45
N GLN A 52 -0.48 -31.15 7.32
CA GLN A 52 -1.65 -32.05 7.26
C GLN A 52 -1.22 -33.51 7.11
#